data_AF-A0A9E5YC83-F1
#
_entry.id   AF-A0A9E5YC83-F1
#
_cell.length_a   1.000
_cell.length_b   1.000
_cell.length_c   1.000
_cell.angle_alpha   90.00
_cell.angle_beta   90.00
_cell.angle_gamma   90.00
#
_symmetry.space_group_name_H-M   'P 1'
#
loop_
_entity.id
_entity.type
_entity.pdbx_description
1 polymer ?
#
loop_
_entity_poly.entity_id
_entity_poly.type
_entity_poly.pdbx_seq_one_letter_code
_entity_poly.pdbx_strand_id
1 'polypeptide(L)' 'MLVLTRQKDESIMIGEGDNVVEIVIVDVRGERVRLGIIAPRDVSVHRKEIFEAIKKEKEEREKQE' A
#
# COMPACT_ATOMS: atom_id res chain seq x y z
N MET A 1 14.58 -3.30 1.49
CA MET A 1 13.58 -3.85 0.56
C MET A 1 13.54 -5.35 0.75
N LEU A 2 12.40 -5.91 1.16
CA LEU A 2 12.19 -7.36 1.25
C LEU A 2 11.45 -7.82 -0.01
N VAL A 3 11.93 -8.87 -0.66
CA VAL A 3 11.35 -9.38 -1.93
C VAL A 3 10.77 -10.75 -1.67
N LEU A 4 9.47 -10.89 -1.93
CA LEU A 4 8.74 -12.15 -1.77
C LEU A 4 8.04 -12.47 -3.09
N THR A 5 8.22 -13.69 -3.59
CA THR A 5 7.46 -14.19 -4.73
C THR A 5 6.22 -14.90 -4.21
N ARG A 6 5.07 -14.48 -4.71
CA ARG A 6 3.76 -15.02 -4.34
C ARG A 6 2.94 -15.36 -5.59
N GLN A 7 2.08 -16.36 -5.48
CA GLN A 7 1.12 -16.78 -6.49
C GLN A 7 -0.28 -16.22 -6.18
N LYS A 8 -1.22 -16.49 -7.07
CA LYS A 8 -2.63 -16.14 -6.87
C LYS A 8 -3.16 -16.78 -5.56
N ASP A 9 -3.97 -16.03 -4.85
CA ASP A 9 -4.60 -16.39 -3.57
C ASP A 9 -3.63 -16.51 -2.38
N GLU A 10 -2.33 -16.24 -2.57
CA GLU A 10 -1.41 -16.10 -1.43
C GLU A 10 -1.47 -14.69 -0.83
N SER A 11 -1.23 -14.62 0.48
CA SER A 11 -1.18 -13.35 1.23
C SER A 11 0.17 -13.10 1.90
N ILE A 12 0.43 -11.82 2.17
CA ILE A 12 1.59 -11.31 2.88
C ILE A 12 1.05 -10.50 4.05
N MET A 13 1.52 -10.81 5.25
CA MET A 13 1.17 -10.08 6.46
C MET A 13 2.33 -9.14 6.85
N ILE A 14 2.00 -7.89 7.19
CA ILE A 14 2.94 -6.85 7.57
C ILE A 14 2.52 -6.29 8.92
N GLY A 15 3.46 -6.22 9.87
CA GLY A 15 3.21 -5.74 11.22
C GLY A 15 2.84 -6.87 12.19
N GLU A 16 2.63 -6.49 13.46
CA GLU A 16 2.26 -7.37 14.56
C GLU A 16 1.26 -6.63 15.47
N GLY A 17 0.44 -7.36 16.22
CA GLY A 17 -0.56 -6.77 17.13
C GLY A 17 -1.71 -6.06 16.42
N ASP A 18 -2.03 -4.83 16.83
CA ASP A 18 -3.18 -4.06 16.32
C ASP A 18 -2.92 -3.34 14.99
N ASN A 19 -1.66 -3.33 14.51
CA ASN A 19 -1.22 -2.67 13.28
C ASN A 19 -0.91 -3.67 12.16
N VAL A 20 -1.77 -4.68 11.99
CA VAL A 20 -1.57 -5.73 11.00
C VAL A 20 -2.17 -5.33 9.65
N VAL A 21 -1.35 -5.31 8.61
CA VAL A 21 -1.78 -5.13 7.22
C VAL A 21 -1.62 -6.45 6.48
N GLU A 22 -2.69 -6.93 5.86
CA GLU A 22 -2.67 -8.10 5.00
C GLU A 22 -2.79 -7.68 3.53
N ILE A 23 -1.86 -8.16 2.71
CA ILE A 23 -1.84 -7.97 1.27
C ILE A 23 -2.14 -9.31 0.62
N VAL A 24 -3.23 -9.40 -0.12
CA VAL A 24 -3.67 -10.62 -0.81
C VAL A 24 -3.52 -10.45 -2.32
N ILE A 25 -2.99 -11.44 -3.02
CA ILE A 25 -2.96 -11.43 -4.48
C ILE A 25 -4.25 -12.02 -5.01
N VAL A 26 -5.15 -11.14 -5.43
CA VAL A 26 -6.50 -11.51 -5.89
C VAL A 26 -6.47 -12.12 -7.29
N ASP A 27 -5.63 -11.60 -8.17
CA ASP A 27 -5.53 -12.10 -9.55
C ASP A 27 -4.23 -11.65 -10.19
N VAL A 28 -3.65 -12.51 -11.03
CA VAL A 28 -2.46 -12.19 -11.83
C VAL A 28 -2.82 -12.34 -13.30
N ARG A 29 -2.74 -11.25 -14.06
CA ARG A 29 -3.05 -11.21 -15.50
C ARG A 29 -1.86 -10.67 -16.27
N GLY A 30 -0.99 -11.58 -16.71
CA GLY A 30 0.25 -11.22 -17.40
C GLY A 30 1.10 -10.30 -16.52
N GLU A 31 1.25 -9.06 -16.95
CA GLU A 31 2.03 -8.04 -16.23
C GLU A 31 1.23 -7.29 -15.15
N ARG A 32 -0.11 -7.37 -15.17
CA ARG A 32 -0.97 -6.68 -14.19
C ARG A 32 -1.34 -7.60 -13.05
N VAL A 33 -1.15 -7.13 -11.83
CA VAL A 33 -1.53 -7.84 -10.60
C VAL A 33 -2.63 -7.08 -9.89
N ARG A 34 -3.68 -7.78 -9.45
CA ARG A 34 -4.67 -7.24 -8.51
C ARG A 34 -4.23 -7.59 -7.10
N LEU A 35 -4.04 -6.56 -6.31
CA LEU A 35 -3.72 -6.66 -4.90
C LEU A 35 -4.96 -6.23 -4.10
N GLY A 36 -5.41 -7.10 -3.21
CA GLY A 36 -6.30 -6.75 -2.11
C GLY A 36 -5.44 -6.30 -0.93
N ILE A 37 -5.81 -5.18 -0.31
CA ILE A 37 -5.12 -4.68 0.87
C ILE A 37 -6.17 -4.57 1.98
N ILE A 38 -5.95 -5.30 3.06
CA ILE A 38 -6.76 -5.30 4.26
C ILE A 38 -5.91 -4.64 5.34
N ALA A 39 -6.35 -3.50 5.82
CA ALA A 39 -5.63 -2.74 6.84
C ALA A 39 -6.62 -2.23 7.90
N PRO A 40 -6.19 -2.07 9.16
CA PRO A 40 -6.99 -1.45 10.21
C PRO A 40 -7.23 0.02 9.91
N ARG A 41 -8.22 0.61 10.58
CA ARG A 41 -8.65 2.01 10.34
C ARG A 41 -7.55 3.04 10.63
N ASP A 42 -6.61 2.73 11.52
CA ASP A 42 -5.47 3.58 11.82
C ASP A 42 -4.46 3.66 10.65
N VAL A 43 -4.45 2.65 9.77
CA VAL A 43 -3.50 2.59 8.65
C VAL A 43 -4.19 3.05 7.38
N SER A 44 -3.83 4.25 6.92
CA SER A 44 -4.35 4.81 5.68
C SER A 44 -3.62 4.25 4.45
N VAL A 45 -4.34 3.53 3.58
CA VAL A 45 -3.81 2.95 2.35
C VAL A 45 -4.03 3.92 1.18
N HIS A 46 -2.93 4.38 0.57
CA HIS A 46 -2.96 5.28 -0.58
C HIS A 46 -2.18 4.70 -1.76
N ARG A 47 -2.57 5.09 -2.98
CA ARG A 47 -1.72 4.86 -4.14
C ARG A 47 -0.51 5.79 -4.08
N LYS A 48 0.66 5.27 -4.41
CA LYS A 48 1.93 5.99 -4.27
C LYS A 48 1.90 7.33 -5.01
N GLU A 49 1.40 7.34 -6.24
CA GLU A 49 1.32 8.53 -7.08
C GLU A 49 0.43 9.62 -6.48
N ILE A 50 -0.65 9.23 -5.78
CA ILE A 50 -1.55 10.16 -5.11
C ILE A 50 -0.89 10.70 -3.84
N PHE A 51 -0.24 9.83 -3.06
CA PHE A 51 0.45 10.22 -1.84
C PHE A 51 1.60 11.21 -2.12
N GLU A 52 2.42 10.95 -3.14
CA GLU A 52 3.51 11.84 -3.54
C GLU A 52 2.99 13.21 -4.01
N ALA A 53 1.90 13.24 -4.78
CA ALA A 53 1.26 14.49 -5.20
C ALA A 53 0.76 15.32 -4.01
N ILE A 54 0.04 14.69 -3.07
CA ILE A 54 -0.51 15.37 -1.88
C ILE A 54 0.63 15.87 -0.98
N LYS A 55 1.69 15.07 -0.79
CA LYS A 55 2.83 15.46 0.04
C LYS A 55 3.55 16.67 -0.56
N LYS A 56 3.76 16.68 -1.87
CA LYS A 56 4.40 17.79 -2.57
C LYS A 56 3.57 19.08 -2.48
N GLU A 57 2.25 18.97 -2.63
CA GLU A 57 1.34 20.12 -2.49
C GLU A 57 1.34 20.70 -1.07
N LYS A 58 1.40 19.84 -0.03
CA LYS A 58 1.57 20.28 1.37
C LYS A 58 2.89 21.02 1.59
N GLU A 59 4.00 20.45 1.11
CA GLU A 59 5.33 21.06 1.24
C GLU A 59 5.43 22.40 0.48
N GLU A 60 4.71 22.56 -0.63
CA GLU A 60 4.64 23.83 -1.37
C GLU A 60 3.80 24.89 -0.65
N ARG A 61 2.68 24.49 -0.01
CA ARG A 61 1.87 25.40 0.82
C ARG A 61 2.61 25.88 2.06
N GLU A 62 3.27 24.99 2.80
CA GLU A 62 4.01 25.34 4.02
C GLU A 62 5.23 26.23 3.75
N LYS A 63 5.73 26.28 2.51
CA LYS A 63 6.83 27.18 2.10
C LYS A 63 6.38 28.57 1.64
N GLN A 64 5.08 28.76 1.42
CA GLN A 64 4.50 30.04 1.00
C GLN A 64 3.94 30.87 2.16
N GLU A 65 3.85 30.29 3.36
CA GLU A 65 3.57 30.97 4.63
C GLU A 65 4.87 31.38 5.34
#